data_AF-A0A1Y1YG55-F1
#
_entry.id   AF-A0A1Y1YG55-F1
#
_cell.length_a   1.000
_cell.length_b   1.000
_cell.length_c   1.000
_cell.angle_alpha   90.00
_cell.angle_beta   90.00
_cell.angle_gamma   90.00
#
_symmetry.space_group_name_H-M   'P 1'
#
loop_
_entity.id
_entity.type
_entity.pdbx_description
1 polymer ?
#
loop_
_entity_poly.entity_id
_entity_poly.type
_entity_poly.pdbx_seq_one_letter_code
_entity_poly.pdbx_strand_id
1 'polypeptide(L)'
;MFPLPNRISDLIEECSHRKCKRCNSVPYVQTICLLCGEMICFQSYCCIKDDHGECFLHSQTCGKGTGMYMLIKKCMVFINSGNNGQFLNAPYLDVHGEPDESYIRGKPQFLSPRRYEELRKMWLHKSIPSYISQRLENIIDYGGWETI
;
A
#
# COMPACT_ATOMS: atom_id res chain seq x y z
N MET A 1 12.13 -3.09 7.08
CA MET A 1 10.85 -3.24 6.35
C MET A 1 10.43 -4.69 6.55
N PHE A 2 9.12 -4.96 6.66
CA PHE A 2 8.57 -6.27 7.01
C PHE A 2 8.86 -7.29 5.90
N PRO A 3 9.59 -8.39 6.19
CA PRO A 3 9.98 -9.37 5.19
C PRO A 3 8.74 -9.99 4.55
N LEU A 4 8.74 -10.08 3.22
CA LEU A 4 7.66 -10.68 2.44
C LEU A 4 8.09 -12.05 1.91
N PRO A 5 7.17 -13.04 1.83
CA PRO A 5 7.48 -14.33 1.24
C PRO A 5 7.71 -14.20 -0.28
N ASN A 6 8.40 -15.17 -0.86
CA ASN A 6 8.74 -15.11 -2.29
C ASN A 6 7.51 -15.27 -3.19
N ARG A 7 6.51 -16.08 -2.81
CA ARG A 7 5.28 -16.24 -3.60
C ARG A 7 4.15 -15.46 -2.98
N ILE A 8 3.35 -14.84 -3.84
CA ILE A 8 2.18 -14.10 -3.37
C ILE A 8 1.11 -15.01 -2.75
N SER A 9 1.02 -16.26 -3.20
CA SER A 9 0.12 -17.28 -2.64
C SER A 9 0.39 -17.52 -1.16
N ASP A 10 1.66 -17.57 -0.79
CA ASP A 10 2.10 -17.84 0.58
C ASP A 10 1.70 -16.65 1.47
N LEU A 11 1.85 -15.41 0.98
CA LEU A 11 1.38 -14.22 1.69
C LEU A 11 -0.14 -14.20 1.88
N ILE A 12 -0.89 -14.59 0.85
CA ILE A 12 -2.36 -14.69 0.90
C ILE A 12 -2.78 -15.70 1.95
N GLU A 13 -2.17 -16.88 1.95
CA GLU A 13 -2.45 -17.95 2.91
C GLU A 13 -2.12 -17.51 4.33
N GLU A 14 -0.91 -16.98 4.55
CA GLU A 14 -0.44 -16.50 5.86
C GLU A 14 -1.33 -15.41 6.45
N CYS A 15 -1.94 -14.56 5.61
CA CYS A 15 -2.76 -13.42 6.04
C CYS A 15 -4.26 -13.69 6.02
N SER A 16 -4.72 -14.81 5.45
CA SER A 16 -6.13 -15.15 5.24
C SER A 16 -7.00 -15.07 6.49
N HIS A 17 -6.44 -15.48 7.65
CA HIS A 17 -7.13 -15.53 8.93
C HIS A 17 -6.59 -14.53 9.97
N ARG A 18 -5.62 -13.68 9.60
CA ARG A 18 -5.07 -12.69 10.53
C ARG A 18 -6.10 -11.60 10.78
N LYS A 19 -6.30 -11.28 12.06
CA LYS A 19 -7.25 -10.27 12.51
C LYS A 19 -6.57 -8.92 12.69
N CYS A 20 -7.30 -7.84 12.40
CA CYS A 20 -6.89 -6.51 12.81
C CYS A 20 -6.86 -6.43 14.34
N LYS A 21 -5.81 -5.84 14.91
CA LYS A 21 -5.66 -5.73 16.38
C LYS A 21 -6.67 -4.78 17.01
N ARG A 22 -7.24 -3.85 16.25
CA ARG A 22 -8.18 -2.84 16.76
C ARG A 22 -9.62 -3.34 16.83
N CYS A 23 -10.14 -3.91 15.74
CA CYS A 23 -11.53 -4.38 15.68
C CYS A 23 -11.67 -5.89 15.89
N ASN A 24 -10.56 -6.64 15.96
CA ASN A 24 -10.53 -8.09 16.16
C ASN A 24 -11.31 -8.89 15.09
N SER A 25 -11.55 -8.30 13.92
CA SER A 25 -12.14 -8.96 12.76
C SER A 25 -11.07 -9.22 11.70
N VAL A 26 -11.35 -10.17 10.79
CA VAL A 26 -10.53 -10.37 9.60
C VAL A 26 -10.88 -9.25 8.61
N PRO A 27 -9.93 -8.38 8.22
CA PRO A 27 -10.23 -7.28 7.29
C PRO A 27 -10.74 -7.82 5.94
N TYR A 28 -11.75 -7.15 5.37
CA TYR A 28 -12.28 -7.51 4.04
C TYR A 28 -11.18 -7.46 2.97
N VAL A 29 -10.42 -6.37 2.94
CA VAL A 29 -9.17 -6.25 2.19
C VAL A 29 -8.00 -6.58 3.13
N GLN A 30 -7.40 -7.76 2.96
CA GLN A 30 -6.23 -8.14 3.75
C GLN A 30 -5.08 -7.20 3.41
N THR A 31 -4.72 -6.36 4.38
CA THR A 31 -3.73 -5.30 4.21
C THR A 31 -2.72 -5.37 5.33
N ILE A 32 -1.43 -5.33 5.01
CA ILE A 32 -0.36 -5.32 6.00
C ILE A 32 0.47 -4.04 5.90
N CYS A 33 0.92 -3.51 7.03
CA CYS A 33 1.91 -2.43 7.06
C CYS A 33 3.27 -2.97 6.63
N LEU A 34 3.86 -2.45 5.57
CA LEU A 34 5.20 -2.87 5.12
C LEU A 34 6.31 -2.41 6.08
N LEU A 35 6.04 -1.52 7.03
CA LEU A 35 7.03 -1.10 8.01
C LEU A 35 7.15 -2.10 9.18
N CYS A 36 6.02 -2.56 9.72
CA CYS A 36 5.98 -3.36 10.95
C CYS A 36 5.30 -4.74 10.81
N GLY A 37 4.59 -5.01 9.70
CA GLY A 37 3.88 -6.28 9.45
C GLY A 37 2.48 -6.39 10.05
N GLU A 38 1.96 -5.34 10.69
CA GLU A 38 0.64 -5.38 11.32
C GLU A 38 -0.49 -5.43 10.28
N MET A 39 -1.55 -6.19 10.57
CA MET A 39 -2.79 -6.22 9.78
C MET A 39 -3.60 -4.95 10.02
N ILE A 40 -3.98 -4.28 8.94
CA ILE A 40 -4.67 -2.99 8.93
C ILE A 40 -6.01 -3.12 8.20
N CYS A 41 -7.09 -2.56 8.75
CA CYS A 41 -8.33 -2.36 8.00
C CYS A 41 -8.15 -1.25 6.97
N PHE A 42 -8.34 -1.59 5.70
CA PHE A 42 -8.24 -0.66 4.59
C PHE A 42 -9.63 -0.29 4.08
N GLN A 43 -9.93 1.02 3.95
CA GLN A 43 -11.21 1.56 3.45
C GLN A 43 -12.44 0.80 4.00
N SER A 44 -12.52 0.67 5.32
CA SER A 44 -13.56 -0.08 6.02
C SER A 44 -14.34 0.84 6.97
N TYR A 45 -15.59 0.52 7.28
CA TYR A 45 -16.41 1.27 8.25
C TYR A 45 -15.96 1.11 9.71
N CYS A 46 -15.09 0.13 9.99
CA CYS A 46 -14.48 -0.06 11.31
C CYS A 46 -13.11 0.65 11.40
N CYS A 47 -12.59 0.78 12.62
CA CYS A 47 -11.28 1.39 12.88
C CYS A 47 -11.14 2.86 12.41
N ILE A 48 -12.27 3.57 12.28
CA ILE A 48 -12.31 5.00 11.99
C ILE A 48 -12.28 5.78 13.31
N LYS A 49 -11.52 6.88 13.33
CA LYS A 49 -11.52 7.86 14.43
C LYS A 49 -11.33 9.26 13.83
N ASP A 50 -12.18 10.20 14.21
CA ASP A 50 -12.13 11.61 13.76
C ASP A 50 -12.05 11.71 12.22
N ASP A 51 -12.92 10.97 11.51
CA ASP A 51 -12.95 10.84 10.04
C ASP A 51 -11.70 10.22 9.37
N HIS A 52 -10.77 9.69 10.16
CA HIS A 52 -9.58 9.02 9.64
C HIS A 52 -9.66 7.50 9.81
N GLY A 53 -9.42 6.77 8.72
CA GLY A 53 -9.32 5.31 8.72
C GLY A 53 -8.02 4.77 9.31
N GLU A 54 -7.94 3.45 9.47
CA GLU A 54 -6.84 2.81 10.20
C GLU A 54 -5.45 3.06 9.57
N CYS A 55 -5.33 3.10 8.24
CA CYS A 55 -4.06 3.43 7.57
C CYS A 55 -3.52 4.82 7.96
N PHE A 56 -4.38 5.82 8.12
CA PHE A 56 -3.94 7.12 8.60
C PHE A 56 -3.55 7.04 10.08
N LEU A 57 -4.43 6.47 10.91
CA LEU A 57 -4.19 6.40 12.35
C LEU A 57 -2.95 5.57 12.71
N HIS A 58 -2.66 4.52 11.94
CA HIS A 58 -1.46 3.70 12.09
C HIS A 58 -0.21 4.42 11.61
N SER A 59 -0.29 5.25 10.56
CA SER A 59 0.89 6.00 10.09
C SER A 59 1.37 7.01 11.14
N GLN A 60 0.46 7.59 11.93
CA GLN A 60 0.83 8.52 13.01
C GLN A 60 1.77 7.89 14.04
N THR A 61 1.54 6.64 14.41
CA THR A 61 2.32 5.95 15.45
C THR A 61 3.46 5.10 14.89
N CYS A 62 3.24 4.39 13.79
CA CYS A 62 4.24 3.48 13.22
C CYS A 62 5.27 4.20 12.35
N GLY A 63 4.83 5.16 11.55
CA GLY A 63 5.67 5.80 10.53
C GLY A 63 5.79 7.32 10.66
N LYS A 64 5.41 7.88 11.81
CA LYS A 64 5.46 9.33 12.13
C LYS A 64 4.75 10.20 11.09
N GLY A 65 3.53 9.80 10.71
CA GLY A 65 2.67 10.50 9.76
C GLY A 65 2.75 9.97 8.32
N THR A 66 3.70 9.08 8.01
CA THR A 66 3.84 8.44 6.70
C THR A 66 3.64 6.93 6.80
N GLY A 67 2.87 6.33 5.90
CA GLY A 67 2.58 4.90 5.90
C GLY A 67 2.82 4.24 4.55
N MET A 68 3.02 2.91 4.58
CA MET A 68 3.17 2.07 3.40
C MET A 68 2.52 0.71 3.68
N TYR A 69 1.58 0.32 2.84
CA TYR A 69 0.68 -0.81 3.09
C TYR A 69 0.56 -1.70 1.85
N MET A 70 0.75 -3.01 2.00
CA MET A 70 0.49 -3.98 0.93
C MET A 70 -0.96 -4.43 1.00
N LEU A 71 -1.73 -4.15 -0.05
CA LEU A 71 -3.10 -4.60 -0.24
C LEU A 71 -3.04 -5.93 -0.99
N ILE A 72 -3.06 -7.02 -0.24
CA ILE A 72 -2.68 -8.35 -0.74
C ILE A 72 -3.59 -8.73 -1.90
N LYS A 73 -4.92 -8.79 -1.70
CA LYS A 73 -5.87 -9.19 -2.76
C LYS A 73 -5.91 -8.27 -3.99
N LYS A 74 -5.45 -7.03 -3.88
CA LYS A 74 -5.38 -6.10 -5.02
C LYS A 74 -4.04 -6.19 -5.75
N CYS A 75 -3.02 -6.83 -5.17
CA CYS A 75 -1.65 -6.79 -5.66
C CYS A 75 -1.13 -5.34 -5.83
N MET A 76 -1.43 -4.48 -4.85
CA MET A 76 -1.05 -3.06 -4.86
C MET A 76 -0.42 -2.63 -3.54
N VAL A 77 0.36 -1.57 -3.56
CA VAL A 77 0.85 -0.87 -2.36
C VAL A 77 0.15 0.48 -2.25
N PHE A 78 -0.42 0.78 -1.08
CA PHE A 78 -0.91 2.10 -0.73
C PHE A 78 0.13 2.81 0.13
N ILE A 79 0.51 4.02 -0.28
CA ILE A 79 1.33 4.94 0.51
C ILE A 79 0.49 6.13 0.93
N ASN A 80 0.71 6.64 2.14
CA ASN A 80 0.09 7.88 2.59
C ASN A 80 1.09 8.77 3.33
N SER A 81 0.85 10.07 3.27
CA SER A 81 1.53 11.07 4.09
C SER A 81 0.58 12.25 4.34
N GLY A 82 0.39 12.59 5.62
CA GLY A 82 -0.68 13.51 5.99
C GLY A 82 -2.03 12.96 5.53
N ASN A 83 -2.86 13.82 4.93
CA ASN A 83 -4.20 13.46 4.44
C ASN A 83 -4.22 12.92 3.00
N ASN A 84 -3.04 12.84 2.37
CA ASN A 84 -2.92 12.42 0.97
C ASN A 84 -2.37 10.99 0.88
N GLY A 85 -2.75 10.29 -0.18
CA GLY A 85 -2.26 8.94 -0.45
C GLY A 85 -2.23 8.62 -1.94
N GLN A 86 -1.48 7.58 -2.29
CA GLN A 86 -1.28 7.14 -3.65
C GLN A 86 -1.15 5.62 -3.72
N PHE A 87 -1.64 5.02 -4.80
CA PHE A 87 -1.43 3.62 -5.10
C PHE A 87 -0.21 3.40 -6.00
N LEU A 88 0.52 2.34 -5.73
CA LEU A 88 1.67 1.84 -6.47
C LEU A 88 1.46 0.37 -6.81
N ASN A 89 2.14 -0.11 -7.86
CA ASN A 89 2.23 -1.55 -8.12
C ASN A 89 2.90 -2.27 -6.95
N ALA A 90 2.40 -3.45 -6.60
CA ALA A 90 3.08 -4.31 -5.64
C ALA A 90 4.47 -4.74 -6.12
N PRO A 91 5.35 -5.13 -5.19
CA PRO A 91 6.67 -5.67 -5.50
C PRO A 91 6.59 -7.13 -5.98
N TYR A 92 5.51 -7.53 -6.63
CA TYR A 92 5.28 -8.89 -7.13
C TYR A 92 5.08 -8.86 -8.64
N LEU A 93 5.69 -9.81 -9.34
CA LEU A 93 5.67 -9.92 -10.80
C LEU A 93 5.55 -11.38 -11.23
N ASP A 94 4.97 -11.62 -12.41
CA ASP A 94 5.10 -12.92 -13.05
C ASP A 94 6.53 -13.16 -13.56
N VAL A 95 6.77 -14.36 -14.11
CA VAL A 95 8.07 -14.75 -14.67
C VAL A 95 8.51 -13.91 -15.87
N HIS A 96 7.61 -13.14 -16.47
CA HIS A 96 7.88 -12.22 -17.57
C HIS A 96 8.13 -10.78 -17.08
N GLY A 97 8.05 -10.55 -15.77
CA GLY A 97 8.26 -9.22 -15.17
C GLY A 97 7.02 -8.33 -15.20
N GLU A 98 5.84 -8.90 -15.46
CA GLU A 98 4.59 -8.16 -15.54
C GLU A 98 3.78 -8.23 -14.24
N PRO A 99 3.18 -7.12 -13.78
CA PRO A 99 2.25 -7.15 -12.67
C PRO A 99 0.91 -7.80 -13.08
N ASP A 100 0.20 -8.34 -12.10
CA ASP A 100 -1.17 -8.84 -12.25
C ASP A 100 -2.06 -8.24 -11.16
N GLU A 101 -2.62 -7.06 -11.45
CA GLU A 101 -3.50 -6.34 -10.53
C GLU A 101 -4.75 -7.17 -10.25
N SER A 102 -5.09 -7.29 -8.97
CA SER A 102 -6.22 -8.12 -8.49
C SER A 102 -6.23 -9.56 -9.00
N TYR A 103 -5.08 -10.06 -9.50
CA TYR A 103 -4.90 -11.39 -10.07
C TYR A 103 -5.86 -11.73 -11.22
N ILE A 104 -6.26 -10.74 -12.02
CA ILE A 104 -7.20 -10.93 -13.12
C ILE A 104 -6.67 -11.92 -14.16
N ARG A 105 -5.36 -11.93 -14.41
CA ARG A 105 -4.72 -12.87 -15.37
C ARG A 105 -4.47 -14.25 -14.77
N GLY A 106 -4.57 -14.39 -13.45
CA GLY A 106 -4.31 -15.63 -12.72
C GLY A 106 -2.85 -16.12 -12.84
N LYS A 107 -1.90 -15.23 -13.12
CA LYS A 107 -0.49 -15.61 -13.30
C LYS A 107 0.20 -15.68 -11.93
N PRO A 108 0.94 -16.77 -11.60
CA PRO A 108 1.73 -16.82 -10.38
C PRO A 108 2.66 -15.61 -10.28
N GLN A 109 2.61 -14.90 -9.15
CA GLN A 109 3.45 -13.74 -8.90
C GLN A 109 4.51 -14.03 -7.83
N PHE A 110 5.71 -13.51 -8.07
CA PHE A 110 6.89 -13.68 -7.23
C PHE A 110 7.43 -12.32 -6.79
N LEU A 111 7.95 -12.26 -5.56
CA LEU A 111 8.55 -11.07 -4.99
C LEU A 111 9.76 -10.67 -5.84
N SER A 112 9.71 -9.45 -6.38
CA SER A 112 10.83 -8.83 -7.07
C SER A 112 11.72 -8.13 -6.04
N PRO A 113 12.96 -8.62 -5.78
CA PRO A 113 13.85 -7.97 -4.83
C PRO A 113 14.15 -6.52 -5.22
N ARG A 114 14.23 -6.25 -6.53
CA ARG A 114 14.43 -4.90 -7.07
C ARG A 114 13.29 -3.96 -6.70
N ARG A 115 12.03 -4.32 -6.98
CA ARG A 115 10.87 -3.46 -6.67
C ARG A 115 10.71 -3.27 -5.16
N TYR A 116 10.97 -4.32 -4.38
CA TYR A 116 10.91 -4.21 -2.92
C TYR A 116 12.01 -3.29 -2.37
N GLU A 117 13.21 -3.32 -2.95
CA GLU A 117 14.29 -2.39 -2.61
C GLU A 117 13.95 -0.95 -3.01
N GLU A 118 13.25 -0.72 -4.13
CA GLU A 118 12.77 0.61 -4.52
C GLU A 118 11.79 1.19 -3.49
N LEU A 119 10.85 0.37 -2.99
CA LEU A 119 9.96 0.75 -1.88
C LEU A 119 10.75 1.05 -0.60
N ARG A 120 11.77 0.23 -0.28
CA ARG A 120 12.64 0.45 0.88
C ARG A 120 13.40 1.77 0.77
N LYS A 121 13.98 2.06 -0.40
CA LYS A 121 14.68 3.34 -0.67
C LYS A 121 13.74 4.53 -0.53
N MET A 122 12.52 4.44 -1.05
CA MET A 122 11.50 5.48 -0.91
C MET A 122 11.20 5.79 0.56
N TRP A 123 11.13 4.76 1.41
CA TRP A 123 10.98 4.92 2.86
C TRP A 123 12.21 5.53 3.54
N LEU A 124 13.41 5.04 3.22
CA LEU A 124 14.66 5.47 3.83
C LEU A 124 15.01 6.93 3.49
N HIS A 125 14.79 7.32 2.24
CA HIS A 125 15.05 8.67 1.75
C HIS A 125 13.92 9.66 2.08
N LYS A 126 12.86 9.22 2.76
CA LYS A 126 11.70 10.06 3.13
C LYS A 126 11.06 10.75 1.92
N SER A 127 11.06 10.10 0.76
CA SER A 127 10.54 10.67 -0.49
C SER A 127 9.05 10.40 -0.75
N ILE A 128 8.37 9.67 0.15
CA ILE A 128 6.92 9.41 0.05
C ILE A 128 6.08 10.69 -0.02
N PRO A 129 6.28 11.70 0.86
CA PRO A 129 5.48 12.92 0.82
C PRO A 129 5.65 13.67 -0.51
N SER A 130 6.89 13.86 -0.97
CA SER A 130 7.18 14.53 -2.24
C SER A 130 6.64 13.75 -3.44
N TYR A 131 6.73 12.41 -3.41
CA TYR A 131 6.17 11.57 -4.46
C TYR A 131 4.64 11.71 -4.57
N ILE A 132 3.95 11.76 -3.44
CA ILE A 132 2.50 11.97 -3.39
C ILE A 132 2.14 13.37 -3.93
N SER A 133 2.82 14.43 -3.48
CA SER A 133 2.58 15.80 -3.95
C SER A 133 2.73 15.93 -5.48
N GLN A 134 3.84 15.42 -6.04
CA GLN A 134 4.08 15.46 -7.48
C GLN A 134 3.01 14.71 -8.28
N ARG A 135 2.52 13.58 -7.76
CA ARG A 135 1.44 12.81 -8.41
C ARG A 135 0.12 13.56 -8.40
N LEU A 136 -0.20 14.29 -7.33
CA LEU A 136 -1.41 15.11 -7.24
C LEU A 136 -1.35 16.32 -8.18
N GLU A 137 -0.20 17.00 -8.27
CA GLU A 137 0.00 18.11 -9.21
C GLU A 137 -0.20 17.68 -10.66
N ASN A 138 0.27 16.48 -11.04
CA ASN A 138 0.07 15.94 -12.39
C ASN A 138 -1.38 15.57 -12.72
N ILE A 139 -2.27 15.44 -11.72
CA ILE A 139 -3.71 15.20 -11.92
C ILE A 139 -4.45 16.53 -12.11
N ILE A 140 -3.90 17.63 -11.59
CA ILE A 140 -4.42 18.98 -11.81
C ILE A 140 -3.94 19.43 -13.20
N ASP A 141 -4.65 18.97 -14.22
CA ASP A 141 -4.55 19.54 -15.57
C ASP A 141 -5.01 21.00 -15.50
N TYR A 142 -4.08 21.95 -15.68
CA TYR A 142 -4.37 23.39 -15.82
C TYR A 142 -4.99 23.66 -17.19
N GLY A 143 -6.04 22.91 -17.56
CA GLY A 143 -6.65 22.94 -18.87
C GLY A 143 -6.80 24.37 -19.40
N GLY A 144 -6.04 24.65 -20.47
CA GLY A 144 -6.19 25.84 -21.30
C GLY A 144 -5.48 27.09 -20.78
N TRP A 145 -4.52 27.54 -21.57
CA TRP A 145 -4.05 28.92 -21.67
C TRP A 145 -5.14 29.95 -21.34
N GLU A 146 -4.74 31.01 -20.64
CA GLU A 146 -5.49 32.26 -20.56
C GLU A 146 -6.04 32.64 -21.94
N THR A 147 -7.37 32.59 -22.12
CA THR A 147 -8.02 33.26 -23.22
C THR A 147 -8.36 34.67 -22.75
N ILE A 148 -7.52 35.64 -23.15
CA ILE A 148 -7.96 37.03 -23.33
C ILE A 148 -8.93 37.06 -24.51
#